data_AF-A0A936UWD8-F1
#
_entry.id   AF-A0A936UWD8-F1
#
_cell.length_a   1.000
_cell.length_b   1.000
_cell.length_c   1.000
_cell.angle_alpha   90.00
_cell.angle_beta   90.00
_cell.angle_gamma   90.00
#
_symmetry.space_group_name_H-M   'P 1'
#
loop_
_entity.id
_entity.type
_entity.pdbx_description
1 polymer ?
#
loop_
_entity_poly.entity_id
_entity_poly.type
_entity_poly.pdbx_seq_one_letter_code
_entity_poly.pdbx_strand_id
1 'polypeptide(L)' 'MPPVKKIAMWLLVVFLLYAILTSPESAANIFRSAWQVITNGLGNIADFFDSLINRG' A
#
# COMPACT_ATOMS: atom_id res chain seq x y z
N MET A 1 -30.17 -9.66 16.44
CA MET A 1 -29.06 -10.25 15.67
C MET A 1 -27.93 -9.23 15.66
N PRO A 2 -26.71 -9.53 16.14
CA PRO A 2 -25.60 -8.60 15.98
C PRO A 2 -25.49 -8.27 14.48
N PRO A 3 -25.24 -7.01 14.09
CA PRO A 3 -25.18 -6.66 12.68
C PRO A 3 -24.07 -7.49 12.02
N VAL A 4 -24.42 -8.33 11.04
CA VAL A 4 -23.51 -9.24 10.33
C VAL A 4 -22.25 -8.49 9.85
N LYS A 5 -22.43 -7.23 9.44
CA LYS A 5 -21.34 -6.30 9.08
C LYS A 5 -20.28 -6.16 10.18
N LYS A 6 -20.67 -6.04 11.45
CA LYS A 6 -19.73 -5.87 12.57
C LYS A 6 -18.92 -7.14 12.81
N ILE A 7 -19.56 -8.31 12.74
CA ILE A 7 -18.88 -9.60 12.90
C ILE A 7 -17.89 -9.82 11.76
N ALA A 8 -18.34 -9.63 10.50
CA ALA A 8 -17.48 -9.78 9.33
C ALA A 8 -16.28 -8.82 9.36
N MET A 9 -16.50 -7.56 9.77
CA MET A 9 -15.43 -6.57 9.92
C MET A 9 -14.39 -7.01 10.95
N TRP A 10 -14.84 -7.45 12.13
CA TRP A 10 -13.92 -7.94 13.17
C TRP A 10 -13.18 -9.20 12.75
N LEU A 11 -13.84 -10.12 12.05
CA LEU A 11 -13.21 -11.31 11.48
C LEU A 11 -12.10 -10.93 10.50
N LEU A 12 -12.37 -9.98 9.61
CA LEU A 12 -11.41 -9.49 8.63
C LEU A 12 -10.22 -8.81 9.31
N VAL A 13 -10.47 -7.99 10.34
CA VAL A 13 -9.40 -7.33 11.12
C VAL A 13 -8.50 -8.36 11.80
N VAL A 14 -9.08 -9.33 12.51
CA VAL A 14 -8.29 -10.38 13.21
C VAL A 14 -7.51 -11.22 12.21
N PHE A 15 -8.12 -11.55 11.07
CA PHE A 15 -7.44 -12.28 9.99
C PHE A 15 -6.24 -11.50 9.43
N LEU A 16 -6.40 -10.20 9.17
CA LEU A 16 -5.30 -9.36 8.69
C LEU A 16 -4.17 -9.26 9.72
N LEU A 17 -4.50 -9.06 11.00
CA LEU A 17 -3.50 -9.05 12.08
C LEU A 17 -2.74 -10.38 12.13
N TYR A 18 -3.46 -11.51 12.06
CA TYR A 18 -2.84 -12.83 11.99
C TYR A 18 -1.91 -12.97 10.77
N ALA A 19 -2.38 -12.59 9.58
CA ALA A 19 -1.59 -12.69 8.35
C ALA A 19 -0.29 -11.88 8.42
N ILE A 20 -0.34 -10.67 8.99
CA ILE A 20 0.85 -9.82 9.20
C ILE A 20 1.81 -10.45 10.20
N LEU A 21 1.31 -10.97 11.32
CA LEU A 21 2.15 -11.57 12.37
C LEU A 21 2.74 -12.92 11.94
N THR A 22 2.00 -13.72 11.18
CA THR A 22 2.43 -15.06 10.73
C THR A 22 3.34 -14.98 9.51
N SER A 23 3.10 -14.02 8.61
CA SER A 23 3.90 -13.84 7.39
C SER A 23 4.32 -12.38 7.20
N PRO A 24 5.18 -11.86 8.10
CA PRO A 24 5.61 -10.47 8.07
C PRO A 24 6.33 -10.10 6.76
N GLU A 25 7.08 -11.04 6.18
CA GLU A 25 7.75 -10.83 4.89
C GLU A 25 6.75 -10.58 3.75
N SER A 26 5.68 -11.37 3.65
CA SER A 26 4.64 -11.19 2.64
C SER A 26 3.96 -9.83 2.78
N ALA A 27 3.61 -9.43 4.01
CA ALA A 27 3.03 -8.12 4.30
C ALA A 27 3.99 -6.97 3.94
N ALA A 28 5.28 -7.10 4.29
CA ALA A 28 6.31 -6.14 3.96
C ALA A 28 6.50 -6.01 2.45
N ASN A 29 6.48 -7.12 1.71
CA ASN A 29 6.60 -7.13 0.25
C ASN A 29 5.43 -6.40 -0.42
N ILE A 30 4.19 -6.61 0.05
CA ILE A 30 3.02 -5.90 -0.46
C ILE A 30 3.16 -4.39 -0.21
N PHE A 31 3.49 -4.00 1.02
CA PHE A 31 3.65 -2.60 1.37
C PHE A 31 4.79 -1.94 0.59
N ARG A 32 5.93 -2.62 0.46
CA ARG A 32 7.08 -2.15 -0.31
C ARG A 32 6.74 -1.97 -1.78
N SER A 33 6.01 -2.90 -2.37
CA SER A 33 5.56 -2.81 -3.76
C SER A 33 4.62 -1.62 -3.96
N ALA A 34 3.65 -1.43 -3.06
CA ALA A 34 2.76 -0.27 -3.11
C ALA A 34 3.52 1.06 -2.97
N TRP A 35 4.46 1.13 -2.04
CA TRP A 35 5.31 2.30 -1.86
C TRP A 35 6.16 2.60 -3.09
N GLN A 36 6.76 1.57 -3.68
CA GLN A 36 7.59 1.70 -4.88
C GLN A 36 6.79 2.25 -6.07
N VAL A 37 5.54 1.84 -6.24
CA VAL A 37 4.65 2.39 -7.28
C VAL A 37 4.45 3.89 -7.08
N ILE A 38 4.20 4.32 -5.84
CA ILE A 38 3.99 5.73 -5.50
C ILE A 38 5.29 6.52 -5.75
N THR A 39 6.43 6.06 -5.23
CA THR A 39 7.69 6.78 -5.36
C THR A 39 8.18 6.85 -6.80
N ASN A 40 8.01 5.78 -7.57
CA ASN A 40 8.36 5.77 -9.00
C ASN A 40 7.44 6.71 -9.78
N GLY A 41 6.14 6.70 -9.50
CA GLY A 41 5.19 7.63 -10.12
C GLY A 41 5.56 9.09 -9.85
N LEU A 42 5.88 9.43 -8.60
CA LEU A 42 6.32 10.77 -8.22
C LEU A 42 7.66 11.14 -8.86
N GLY A 43 8.63 10.22 -8.89
CA GLY A 43 9.94 10.44 -9.53
C GLY A 43 9.79 10.74 -11.02
N ASN A 44 8.99 9.95 -11.74
CA ASN A 44 8.73 10.17 -13.16
C ASN A 44 8.09 11.54 -13.44
N ILE A 45 7.24 12.03 -12.53
CA ILE A 45 6.65 13.37 -12.64
C ILE A 45 7.72 14.44 -12.40
N ALA A 46 8.55 14.28 -11.37
CA ALA A 46 9.65 15.20 -11.10
C ALA A 46 10.62 15.30 -12.28
N ASP A 47 11.06 14.15 -12.81
CA ASP A 47 11.95 14.07 -13.97
C ASP A 47 11.36 14.73 -15.22
N PHE A 48 10.04 14.62 -15.40
CA PHE A 48 9.32 15.30 -16.47
C PHE A 48 9.37 16.83 -16.32
N PHE A 49 9.09 17.36 -15.13
CA PHE A 49 9.16 18.80 -14.87
C PHE A 49 10.59 19.34 -14.96
N ASP A 50 11.58 18.62 -14.44
CA ASP A 50 13.00 18.97 -14.59
C ASP A 50 13.40 19.03 -16.06
N SER A 51 12.91 18.09 -16.88
CA SER A 51 13.13 18.09 -18.32
C SER A 51 12.46 19.27 -19.03
N LEU A 52 11.32 19.75 -18.55
CA LEU A 52 10.67 20.95 -19.10
C LEU A 52 11.42 22.23 -18.74
N ILE A 53 11.85 22.36 -17.48
CA ILE A 53 12.55 23.56 -16.99
C ILE A 53 13.94 23.66 -17.61
N ASN A 54 14.71 22.56 -17.69
CA ASN A 54 16.04 22.57 -18.30
C ASN A 54 16.05 22.68 -19.82
N ARG A 55 14.90 22.49 -20.49
CA ARG A 55 14.76 22.69 -21.95
C ARG A 55 14.11 24.04 -22.31
N GLY A 56 13.72 24.84 -21.30
CA GLY A 56 13.16 26.18 -21.47
C GLY A 56 14.21 27.27 -21.57
#